data_AF-A0A3C1P671-F1
#
_entry.id   AF-A0A3C1P671-F1
#
_cell.length_a   1.000
_cell.length_b   1.000
_cell.length_c   1.000
_cell.angle_alpha   90.00
_cell.angle_beta   90.00
_cell.angle_gamma   90.00
#
_symmetry.space_group_name_H-M   'P 1'
#
loop_
_entity.id
_entity.type
_entity.pdbx_description
1 polymer ?
#
loop_
_entity_poly.entity_id
_entity_poly.type
_entity_poly.pdbx_seq_one_letter_code
_entity_poly.pdbx_strand_id
1 'polypeptide(L)'
;MPGIVGFEQTVGPQVERAILAGHDFVLLGERGQGKTRLIRSLIGLLDEWMPYVDGCEINDEPTTPLCARCRRLAAELGDDLPIAWRHRSERYGEKLATPDTSVGDLVGDIDPVKVAEGRSLGDPETIHFG
;
A
#
# COMPACT_ATOMS: atom_id res chain seq x y z
N MET A 1 18.33 -2.81 10.54
CA MET A 1 17.33 -2.13 11.41
C MET A 1 18.06 -1.30 12.46
N PRO A 2 18.43 -0.05 12.15
CA PRO A 2 19.06 0.81 13.15
C PRO A 2 18.06 1.14 14.26
N GLY A 3 18.47 1.00 15.54
CA GLY A 3 17.71 1.54 16.67
C GLY A 3 16.66 0.62 17.33
N ILE A 4 16.67 -0.69 17.03
CA ILE A 4 15.93 -1.71 17.79
C ILE A 4 16.94 -2.72 18.31
N VAL A 5 17.02 -2.86 19.64
CA VAL A 5 17.99 -3.72 20.33
C VAL A 5 17.26 -4.94 20.89
N GLY A 6 17.85 -6.11 20.79
CA GLY A 6 17.35 -7.36 21.39
C GLY A 6 16.43 -8.17 20.46
N PHE A 7 16.28 -7.74 19.20
CA PHE A 7 15.47 -8.43 18.19
C PHE A 7 16.29 -9.38 17.32
N GLU A 8 17.62 -9.32 17.41
CA GLU A 8 18.56 -9.94 16.48
C GLU A 8 18.45 -11.47 16.44
N GLN A 9 18.13 -12.10 17.57
CA GLN A 9 18.06 -13.56 17.67
C GLN A 9 16.65 -14.14 17.62
N THR A 10 15.60 -13.32 17.72
CA THR A 10 14.21 -13.79 17.85
C THR A 10 13.33 -13.19 16.76
N VAL A 11 13.02 -11.91 16.86
CA VAL A 11 12.06 -11.22 15.98
C VAL A 11 12.63 -10.98 14.59
N GLY A 12 13.88 -10.51 14.50
CA GLY A 12 14.55 -10.19 13.23
C GLY A 12 14.51 -11.35 12.24
N PRO A 13 14.99 -12.55 12.61
CA PRO A 13 14.95 -13.71 11.73
C PRO A 13 13.54 -14.16 11.34
N GLN A 14 12.50 -13.88 12.14
CA GLN A 14 11.12 -14.22 11.78
C GLN A 14 10.55 -13.23 10.77
N VAL A 15 10.80 -11.94 10.99
CA VAL A 15 10.39 -10.87 10.06
C VAL A 15 11.07 -11.03 8.70
N GLU A 16 12.37 -11.33 8.68
CA GLU A 16 13.10 -11.59 7.43
C GLU A 16 12.49 -12.74 6.64
N ARG A 17 12.22 -13.88 7.30
CA ARG A 17 11.58 -15.03 6.67
C ARG A 17 10.19 -14.70 6.15
N ALA A 18 9.39 -13.97 6.92
CA ALA A 18 8.04 -13.59 6.50
C ALA A 18 8.07 -12.69 5.26
N ILE A 19 8.99 -11.72 5.21
CA ILE A 19 9.17 -10.82 4.06
C ILE A 19 9.63 -11.61 2.83
N LEU A 20 10.67 -12.45 2.96
CA LEU A 20 11.19 -13.24 1.85
C LEU A 20 10.17 -14.25 1.31
N ALA A 21 9.27 -14.75 2.17
CA ALA A 21 8.20 -15.65 1.79
C ALA A 21 6.96 -14.93 1.23
N GLY A 22 6.90 -13.60 1.27
CA GLY A 22 5.71 -12.83 0.88
C GLY A 22 4.51 -13.10 1.79
N HIS A 23 4.74 -13.40 3.07
CA HIS A 23 3.68 -13.71 4.03
C HIS A 23 3.18 -12.44 4.73
N ASP A 24 1.86 -12.38 4.94
CA ASP A 24 1.26 -11.49 5.93
C ASP A 24 1.60 -11.98 7.34
N PHE A 25 1.95 -11.07 8.25
CA PHE A 25 2.28 -11.41 9.63
C PHE A 25 1.78 -10.38 10.63
N VAL A 26 1.54 -10.85 11.86
CA VAL A 26 1.08 -10.04 12.99
C VAL A 26 2.17 -9.97 14.05
N LEU A 27 2.48 -8.76 14.53
CA LEU A 27 3.41 -8.55 15.63
C LEU A 27 2.65 -8.55 16.96
N LEU A 28 2.84 -9.59 17.77
CA LEU A 28 2.29 -9.70 19.11
C LEU A 28 3.35 -9.34 20.17
N GLY A 29 2.93 -8.61 21.20
CA GLY A 29 3.82 -8.26 22.31
C GLY A 29 3.26 -7.13 23.17
N GLU A 30 3.88 -6.90 24.31
CA GLU A 30 3.44 -5.88 25.28
C GLU A 30 3.64 -4.44 24.78
N ARG A 31 2.96 -3.49 25.43
CA ARG A 31 3.18 -2.06 25.17
C ARG A 31 4.64 -1.70 25.46
N GLY A 32 5.25 -0.91 24.56
CA GLY A 32 6.63 -0.45 24.71
C GLY A 32 7.70 -1.35 24.11
N GLN A 33 7.35 -2.54 23.60
CA GLN A 33 8.33 -3.45 22.98
C GLN A 33 8.72 -3.11 21.53
N GLY A 34 8.51 -1.87 21.08
CA GLY A 34 9.03 -1.43 19.77
C GLY A 34 8.32 -1.94 18.51
N LYS A 35 7.14 -2.58 18.61
CA LYS A 35 6.35 -3.06 17.44
C LYS A 35 6.16 -2.00 16.35
N THR A 36 5.66 -0.82 16.71
CA THR A 36 5.45 0.29 15.77
C THR A 36 6.76 0.79 15.17
N ARG A 37 7.85 0.81 15.97
CA ARG A 37 9.18 1.19 15.47
C ARG A 37 9.69 0.18 14.43
N LEU A 38 9.45 -1.11 14.66
CA LEU A 38 9.80 -2.18 13.73
C LEU A 38 9.08 -1.99 12.39
N ILE A 39 7.76 -1.87 12.40
CA ILE A 39 6.94 -1.71 11.18
C ILE A 39 7.39 -0.46 10.41
N ARG A 40 7.56 0.68 11.10
CA ARG A 40 8.04 1.91 10.45
C ARG A 40 9.44 1.80 9.88
N SER A 41 10.29 0.92 10.40
CA SER A 41 11.62 0.71 9.83
C SER A 41 11.58 -0.09 8.52
N LEU A 42 10.53 -0.88 8.27
CA LEU A 42 10.39 -1.71 7.07
C LEU A 42 10.27 -0.88 5.80
N ILE A 43 9.76 0.35 5.88
CA ILE A 43 9.69 1.26 4.72
C ILE A 43 11.07 1.58 4.14
N GLY A 44 12.14 1.44 4.94
CA GLY A 44 13.51 1.60 4.49
C GLY A 44 13.99 0.49 3.55
N LEU A 45 13.24 -0.60 3.42
CA LEU A 45 13.48 -1.66 2.44
C LEU A 45 12.95 -1.31 1.04
N LEU A 46 12.09 -0.28 0.95
CA LEU A 46 11.56 0.19 -0.32
C LEU A 46 12.56 1.13 -1.01
N ASP A 47 12.52 1.15 -2.33
CA ASP A 47 13.20 2.16 -3.14
C ASP A 47 12.84 3.56 -2.66
N GLU A 48 13.84 4.44 -2.62
CA GLU A 48 13.67 5.79 -2.07
C GLU A 48 12.59 6.57 -2.83
N TRP A 49 12.58 6.43 -4.15
CA TRP A 49 11.62 7.06 -5.06
C TRP A 49 11.05 6.02 -6.01
N MET A 50 9.74 6.05 -6.22
CA MET A 50 9.03 5.18 -7.16
C MET A 50 8.20 6.03 -8.11
N PRO A 51 8.26 5.79 -9.44
CA PRO A 51 7.39 6.46 -10.39
C PRO A 51 5.98 5.87 -10.30
N TYR A 52 4.97 6.71 -10.49
CA TYR A 52 3.58 6.28 -10.61
C TYR A 52 2.84 7.15 -11.62
N VAL A 53 1.75 6.65 -12.19
CA VAL A 53 0.91 7.43 -13.09
C VAL A 53 0.22 8.56 -12.32
N ASP A 54 0.41 9.80 -12.76
CA ASP A 54 -0.11 10.97 -12.06
C ASP A 54 -1.65 10.92 -11.92
N GLY A 55 -2.15 11.30 -10.75
CA GLY A 55 -3.57 11.20 -10.39
C GLY A 55 -4.10 9.77 -10.18
N CYS A 56 -3.24 8.74 -10.09
CA CYS A 56 -3.67 7.38 -9.78
C CYS A 56 -3.89 7.16 -8.28
N GLU A 57 -5.10 6.74 -7.89
CA GLU A 57 -5.47 6.46 -6.49
C GLU A 57 -4.61 5.35 -5.87
N ILE A 58 -4.25 4.33 -6.66
CA ILE A 58 -3.47 3.18 -6.18
C ILE A 58 -1.97 3.25 -6.53
N ASN A 59 -1.51 4.36 -7.14
CA ASN A 59 -0.10 4.58 -7.50
C ASN A 59 0.45 3.52 -8.47
N ASP A 60 -0.32 3.21 -9.52
CA ASP A 60 0.08 2.26 -10.57
C ASP A 60 1.46 2.57 -11.16
N GLU A 61 2.23 1.50 -11.39
CA GLU A 61 3.50 1.57 -12.10
C GLU A 61 3.26 1.93 -13.58
N PRO A 62 3.96 2.95 -14.14
CA PRO A 62 3.67 3.44 -15.50
C PRO A 62 3.86 2.42 -16.62
N THR A 63 4.80 1.48 -16.47
CA THR A 63 5.13 0.47 -17.49
C THR A 63 4.21 -0.74 -17.44
N THR A 64 3.55 -0.97 -16.30
CA THR A 64 2.69 -2.14 -16.04
C THR A 64 1.45 -1.74 -15.23
N PRO A 65 0.60 -0.82 -15.75
CA PRO A 65 -0.54 -0.31 -15.01
C PRO A 65 -1.62 -1.39 -14.81
N LEU A 66 -2.22 -1.42 -13.61
CA LEU A 66 -3.23 -2.42 -13.23
C LEU A 66 -4.65 -1.85 -13.29
N CYS A 67 -4.87 -0.62 -12.85
CA CYS A 67 -6.19 0.00 -12.88
C CYS A 67 -6.63 0.32 -14.33
N ALA A 68 -7.94 0.34 -14.55
CA ALA A 68 -8.51 0.58 -15.88
C ALA A 68 -8.16 1.98 -16.42
N ARG A 69 -8.21 3.01 -15.55
CA ARG A 69 -7.84 4.39 -15.92
C ARG A 69 -6.41 4.48 -16.44
N CYS A 70 -5.43 3.94 -15.72
CA CYS A 70 -4.03 4.01 -16.12
C CYS A 70 -3.74 3.18 -17.37
N ARG A 71 -4.38 2.01 -17.53
CA ARG A 71 -4.27 1.22 -18.78
C ARG A 71 -4.76 1.99 -20.00
N ARG A 72 -5.89 2.70 -19.88
CA ARG A 72 -6.43 3.56 -20.94
C ARG A 72 -5.49 4.72 -21.24
N LEU A 73 -5.06 5.47 -20.21
CA LEU A 73 -4.13 6.60 -20.39
C LEU A 73 -2.81 6.18 -21.03
N ALA A 74 -2.23 5.05 -20.60
CA ALA A 74 -1.00 4.53 -21.19
C ALA A 74 -1.17 4.17 -22.67
N ALA A 75 -2.31 3.62 -23.07
CA ALA A 75 -2.60 3.30 -24.46
C ALA A 75 -2.85 4.55 -25.32
N GLU A 76 -3.45 5.60 -24.76
CA GLU A 76 -3.77 6.85 -25.46
C GLU A 76 -2.58 7.79 -25.60
N LEU A 77 -1.78 7.93 -24.54
CA LEU A 77 -0.70 8.92 -24.46
C LEU A 77 0.68 8.32 -24.75
N GLY A 78 0.86 7.00 -24.60
CA GLY A 78 2.15 6.36 -24.82
C GLY A 78 3.27 7.02 -24.00
N ASP A 79 4.28 7.54 -24.69
CA ASP A 79 5.43 8.21 -24.09
C ASP A 79 5.07 9.54 -23.40
N ASP A 80 3.91 10.13 -23.71
CA ASP A 80 3.41 11.36 -23.09
C ASP A 80 2.62 11.10 -21.79
N LEU A 81 2.61 9.87 -21.28
CA LEU A 81 1.92 9.51 -20.04
C LEU A 81 2.45 10.34 -18.86
N PRO A 82 1.59 11.10 -18.14
CA PRO A 82 2.03 11.87 -16.99
C PRO A 82 2.52 10.97 -15.85
N ILE A 83 3.76 11.19 -15.41
CA ILE A 83 4.40 10.45 -14.31
C ILE A 83 4.69 11.40 -13.16
N ALA A 84 4.29 10.99 -11.96
CA ALA A 84 4.67 11.60 -10.70
C ALA A 84 5.59 10.65 -9.90
N TRP A 85 6.23 11.19 -8.86
CA TRP A 85 7.20 10.45 -8.04
C TRP A 85 6.78 10.48 -6.58
N ARG A 86 6.81 9.31 -5.94
CA ARG A 86 6.45 9.16 -4.52
C ARG A 86 7.65 8.66 -3.74
N HIS A 87 7.94 9.32 -2.62
CA HIS A 87 9.03 8.93 -1.73
C HIS A 87 8.58 7.80 -0.80
N ARG A 88 9.50 6.90 -0.41
CA ARG A 88 9.19 5.77 0.50
C ARG A 88 8.52 6.17 1.82
N SER A 89 8.81 7.38 2.33
CA SER A 89 8.18 7.86 3.57
C SER A 89 6.68 8.10 3.43
N GLU A 90 6.22 8.35 2.21
CA GLU A 90 4.81 8.58 1.89
C GLU A 90 4.06 7.26 1.68
N ARG A 91 4.77 6.12 1.62
CA ARG A 91 4.20 4.79 1.37
C ARG A 91 3.80 4.05 2.65
N TYR A 92 3.96 4.69 3.81
CA TYR A 92 3.52 4.14 5.09
C TYR A 92 2.05 4.51 5.35
N GLY A 93 1.19 3.49 5.43
CA GLY A 93 -0.18 3.61 5.93
C GLY A 93 -0.32 2.99 7.32
N GLU A 94 -1.02 3.68 8.22
CA GLU A 94 -1.35 3.14 9.55
C GLU A 94 -2.80 3.55 9.88
N LYS A 95 -3.61 2.56 10.24
CA LYS A 95 -4.96 2.77 10.77
C LYS A 95 -5.03 2.18 12.17
N LEU A 96 -5.50 2.97 13.12
CA LEU A 96 -5.75 2.47 14.47
C LEU A 96 -7.00 1.60 14.43
N ALA A 97 -6.85 0.32 14.77
CA ALA A 97 -7.98 -0.60 14.83
C ALA A 97 -8.90 -0.21 16.00
N THR A 98 -10.10 0.25 15.65
CA THR A 98 -11.27 0.31 16.52
C THR A 98 -12.19 -0.87 16.17
N PRO A 99 -13.16 -1.22 17.02
CA PRO A 99 -14.16 -2.25 16.67
C PRO A 99 -14.89 -1.98 15.34
N ASP A 100 -14.96 -0.72 14.93
CA ASP A 100 -15.60 -0.27 13.69
C ASP A 100 -14.67 -0.26 12.47
N THR A 101 -13.38 -0.59 12.63
CA THR A 101 -12.44 -0.66 11.49
C THR A 101 -12.80 -1.84 10.60
N SER A 102 -13.16 -1.54 9.35
CA SER A 102 -13.56 -2.53 8.35
C SER A 102 -12.40 -2.92 7.44
N VAL A 103 -12.58 -3.99 6.65
CA VAL A 103 -11.65 -4.34 5.57
C VAL A 103 -11.62 -3.23 4.51
N GLY A 104 -12.77 -2.58 4.25
CA GLY A 104 -12.87 -1.47 3.31
C GLY A 104 -11.98 -0.29 3.68
N ASP A 105 -11.78 -0.03 4.97
CA ASP A 105 -10.85 1.00 5.46
C ASP A 105 -9.38 0.71 5.14
N LEU A 106 -9.02 -0.53 4.82
CA LEU A 106 -7.66 -0.98 4.60
C LEU A 106 -7.33 -1.19 3.11
N VAL A 107 -8.27 -1.71 2.34
CA VAL A 107 -8.04 -2.10 0.94
C VAL A 107 -8.96 -1.41 -0.07
N GLY A 108 -9.83 -0.52 0.39
CA GLY A 108 -10.86 0.14 -0.42
C GLY A 108 -12.20 -0.60 -0.41
N ASP A 109 -13.27 0.13 -0.74
CA ASP A 109 -14.64 -0.39 -0.78
C ASP A 109 -15.40 0.13 -2.02
N ILE A 110 -16.54 -0.48 -2.33
CA ILE A 110 -17.43 -0.08 -3.40
C ILE A 110 -18.02 1.30 -3.09
N ASP A 111 -17.80 2.25 -3.99
CA ASP A 111 -18.35 3.60 -3.88
C ASP A 111 -19.81 3.63 -4.36
N PRO A 112 -20.80 3.87 -3.46
CA PRO A 112 -22.21 3.89 -3.82
C PRO A 112 -22.55 5.02 -4.81
N VAL A 113 -21.80 6.12 -4.80
CA VAL A 113 -22.01 7.26 -5.71
C VAL A 113 -21.66 6.85 -7.13
N LYS A 114 -20.50 6.20 -7.32
CA LYS A 114 -20.08 5.67 -8.63
C LYS A 114 -21.06 4.62 -9.18
N VAL A 115 -21.65 3.80 -8.31
CA VAL A 115 -22.72 2.86 -8.68
C VAL A 115 -23.97 3.61 -9.14
N ALA A 116 -24.38 4.64 -8.40
CA ALA A 116 -25.57 5.45 -8.73
C ALA A 116 -25.42 6.21 -10.05
N GLU A 117 -24.19 6.56 -10.45
CA GLU A 117 -23.85 7.14 -11.76
C GLU A 117 -23.90 6.13 -12.92
N GLY A 118 -24.22 4.87 -12.65
CA GLY A 118 -24.47 3.83 -13.65
C GLY A 118 -23.33 2.81 -13.79
N ARG A 119 -22.31 2.83 -12.92
CA ARG A 119 -21.28 1.78 -12.93
C ARG A 119 -21.81 0.49 -12.31
N SER A 120 -21.35 -0.63 -12.84
CA SER A 120 -21.72 -1.94 -12.30
C SER A 120 -20.95 -2.24 -11.01
N LEU A 121 -21.52 -3.07 -10.13
CA LEU A 121 -20.84 -3.53 -8.91
C LEU A 121 -19.55 -4.32 -9.20
N GLY A 122 -19.44 -4.94 -10.38
CA GLY A 122 -18.25 -5.68 -10.79
C GLY A 122 -17.19 -4.84 -11.51
N ASP A 123 -17.46 -3.55 -11.71
CA ASP A 123 -16.52 -2.64 -12.38
C ASP A 123 -15.40 -2.25 -11.40
N PRO A 124 -14.12 -2.54 -11.70
CA PRO A 124 -13.00 -2.14 -10.87
C PRO A 124 -12.91 -0.62 -10.63
N GLU A 125 -13.47 0.20 -11.52
CA GLU A 125 -13.51 1.66 -11.34
C GLU A 125 -14.53 2.11 -10.26
N THR A 126 -15.38 1.20 -9.77
CA THR A 126 -16.33 1.46 -8.69
C THR A 126 -15.67 1.45 -7.31
N ILE A 127 -14.46 0.90 -7.18
CA ILE A 127 -13.74 0.89 -5.91
C ILE A 127 -13.24 2.31 -5.60
N HIS A 128 -13.35 2.70 -4.34
CA HIS A 128 -12.69 3.88 -3.79
C HIS A 128 -11.67 3.43 -2.74
N PHE A 129 -10.46 3.99 -2.83
CA PHE A 129 -9.31 3.54 -2.05
C PHE A 129 -9.02 4.39 -0.81
N GLY A 130 -9.95 5.28 -0.43
CA GLY A 130 -9.89 6.07 0.81
C GLY A 130 -8.98 7.29 0.73
#